data_AF-A0A2H0VNU6-F1
#
_entry.id   AF-A0A2H0VNU6-F1
#
_cell.length_a   1.000
_cell.length_b   1.000
_cell.length_c   1.000
_cell.angle_alpha   90.00
_cell.angle_beta   90.00
_cell.angle_gamma   90.00
#
_symmetry.space_group_name_H-M   'P 1'
#
loop_
_entity.id
_entity.type
_entity.pdbx_description
1 polymer ?
#
loop_
_entity_poly.entity_id
_entity_poly.type
_entity_poly.pdbx_seq_one_letter_code
_entity_poly.pdbx_strand_id
1 'polypeptide(L)'
;MNDYLVKELQYKESNPYQIFSSEAHMLWDFSPVSFKFLNIKPFLRQAMMVNPELKVFVINGYYDLATPFFNNEYIFQQLDLPEEMRENISMKNYVGGHMMYLDLSTRKELRKDLEKFYN
;
A
#
# COMPACT_ATOMS: atom_id res chain seq x y z
N MET A 1 -7.94 -15.81 9.63
CA MET A 1 -6.74 -16.46 9.04
C MET A 1 -6.25 -17.61 9.90
N ASN A 2 -5.94 -17.39 11.18
CA ASN A 2 -5.52 -18.48 12.07
C ASN A 2 -6.61 -19.57 12.25
N ASP A 3 -7.88 -19.17 12.37
CA ASP A 3 -9.00 -20.14 12.48
C ASP A 3 -9.12 -21.05 11.26
N TYR A 4 -8.91 -20.51 10.05
CA TYR A 4 -8.93 -21.27 8.80
C TYR A 4 -7.77 -22.25 8.71
N LEU A 5 -6.56 -21.83 9.08
CA LEU A 5 -5.37 -22.68 9.09
C LEU A 5 -5.54 -23.88 10.02
N VAL A 6 -6.07 -23.66 11.22
CA VAL A 6 -6.24 -24.71 12.23
C VAL A 6 -7.44 -25.60 11.94
N LYS A 7 -8.61 -25.02 11.62
CA LYS A 7 -9.86 -25.80 11.48
C LYS A 7 -10.06 -26.42 10.11
N GLU A 8 -9.75 -25.70 9.04
CA GLU A 8 -10.02 -26.19 7.68
C GLU A 8 -8.79 -26.91 7.12
N LEU A 9 -7.61 -26.31 7.25
CA LEU A 9 -6.37 -26.86 6.70
C LEU A 9 -5.65 -27.83 7.65
N GLN A 10 -6.12 -27.98 8.89
CA GLN A 10 -5.54 -28.87 9.91
C GLN A 10 -4.04 -28.64 10.15
N TYR A 11 -3.56 -27.42 9.87
CA TYR A 11 -2.17 -27.03 10.06
C TYR A 11 -1.90 -26.81 11.55
N LYS A 12 -1.00 -27.63 12.10
CA LYS A 12 -0.60 -27.57 13.51
C LYS A 12 0.77 -26.92 13.63
N GLU A 13 0.79 -25.68 14.12
CA GLU A 13 1.99 -24.97 14.50
C GLU A 13 2.03 -24.84 16.03
N SER A 14 3.16 -25.19 16.63
CA SER A 14 3.36 -25.12 18.08
C SER A 14 3.78 -23.73 18.56
N ASN A 15 4.38 -22.93 17.66
CA ASN A 15 4.80 -21.58 18.00
C ASN A 15 3.57 -20.65 18.13
N PRO A 16 3.54 -19.79 19.16
CA PRO A 16 2.48 -18.79 19.28
C PRO A 16 2.54 -17.81 18.11
N TYR A 17 1.38 -17.42 17.59
CA TYR A 17 1.29 -16.40 16.55
C TYR A 17 1.75 -15.05 17.10
N GLN A 18 2.88 -14.54 16.60
CA GLN A 18 3.40 -13.22 16.97
C GLN A 18 2.82 -12.17 16.01
N ILE A 19 1.92 -11.31 16.52
CA ILE A 19 1.36 -10.17 15.76
C ILE A 19 2.46 -9.12 15.49
N PHE A 20 3.38 -8.97 16.44
CA PHE A 20 4.54 -8.11 16.33
C PHE A 20 5.73 -8.79 17.02
N SER A 21 6.88 -8.87 16.34
CA SER A 21 8.09 -9.49 16.89
C SER A 21 9.13 -8.40 17.16
N SER A 22 9.31 -8.05 18.44
CA SER A 22 10.35 -7.10 18.86
C SER A 22 11.75 -7.61 18.53
N GLU A 23 11.97 -8.92 18.60
CA GLU A 23 13.23 -9.56 18.22
C GLU A 23 13.52 -9.38 16.73
N ALA A 24 12.57 -9.71 15.86
CA ALA A 24 12.73 -9.49 14.41
C ALA A 24 12.94 -8.01 14.08
N HIS A 25 12.24 -7.10 14.79
CA HIS A 25 12.45 -5.67 14.64
C HIS A 25 13.87 -5.25 15.04
N MET A 26 14.41 -5.72 16.16
CA MET A 26 15.77 -5.37 16.61
C MET A 26 16.87 -5.97 15.73
N LEU A 27 16.63 -7.13 15.13
CA LEU A 27 17.59 -7.82 14.26
C LEU A 27 17.53 -7.34 12.80
N TRP A 28 16.51 -6.58 12.42
CA TRP A 28 16.37 -6.09 11.06
C TRP A 28 17.42 -5.02 10.75
N ASP A 29 18.18 -5.20 9.67
CA ASP A 29 19.09 -4.15 9.19
C ASP A 29 18.30 -3.06 8.47
N PHE A 30 18.13 -1.92 9.16
CA PHE A 30 17.49 -0.72 8.60
C PHE A 30 18.47 0.17 7.83
N SER A 31 19.72 -0.22 7.69
CA SER A 31 20.71 0.55 6.93
C SER A 31 20.31 0.63 5.45
N PRO A 32 20.51 1.78 4.78
CA PRO A 32 21.15 3.02 5.27
C PRO A 32 20.15 4.06 5.83
N VAL A 33 18.91 3.66 6.11
CA VAL A 33 17.76 4.57 6.30
C VAL A 33 17.17 4.56 7.72
N SER A 34 17.88 3.95 8.68
CA SER A 34 17.48 3.88 10.09
C SER A 34 17.00 5.23 10.63
N PHE A 35 15.77 5.24 11.19
CA PHE A 35 15.10 6.40 11.78
C PHE A 35 14.91 7.61 10.87
N LYS A 36 14.85 7.43 9.54
CA LYS A 36 14.59 8.51 8.58
C LYS A 36 13.23 8.35 7.92
N PHE A 37 12.61 9.49 7.60
CA PHE A 37 11.51 9.52 6.65
C PHE A 37 12.05 9.20 5.25
N LEU A 38 11.44 8.21 4.61
CA LEU A 38 11.81 7.78 3.27
C LEU A 38 11.10 8.62 2.21
N ASN A 39 11.87 9.12 1.25
CA ASN A 39 11.31 9.71 0.04
C ASN A 39 11.34 8.69 -1.09
N ILE A 40 10.17 8.13 -1.41
CA ILE A 40 10.04 7.13 -2.48
C ILE A 40 9.79 7.75 -3.86
N LYS A 41 9.51 9.05 -3.96
CA LYS A 41 9.17 9.72 -5.23
C LYS A 41 10.20 9.49 -6.34
N PRO A 42 11.53 9.60 -6.10
CA PRO A 42 12.51 9.43 -7.18
C PRO A 42 12.48 8.02 -7.77
N PHE A 43 12.25 7.01 -6.95
CA PHE A 43 12.20 5.61 -7.37
C PHE A 43 10.93 5.32 -8.18
N LEU A 44 9.78 5.80 -7.73
CA LEU A 44 8.53 5.65 -8.49
C LEU A 44 8.62 6.38 -9.83
N ARG A 45 9.11 7.63 -9.82
CA ARG A 45 9.35 8.39 -11.05
C ARG A 45 10.27 7.63 -12.00
N GLN A 46 11.39 7.11 -11.51
CA GLN A 46 12.32 6.33 -12.33
C GLN A 46 11.66 5.07 -12.90
N ALA A 47 10.90 4.32 -12.10
CA ALA A 47 10.19 3.13 -12.55
C ALA A 47 9.22 3.45 -13.69
N MET A 48 8.44 4.53 -13.56
CA MET A 48 7.55 4.99 -14.63
C MET A 48 8.33 5.46 -15.85
N MET A 49 9.42 6.23 -15.70
CA MET A 49 10.24 6.68 -16.83
C MET A 49 10.89 5.51 -17.60
N VAL A 50 11.27 4.44 -16.90
CA VAL A 50 11.83 3.22 -17.52
C VAL A 50 10.76 2.39 -18.22
N ASN A 51 9.54 2.38 -17.68
CA ASN A 51 8.38 1.70 -18.27
C ASN A 51 7.22 2.69 -18.47
N PRO A 52 7.17 3.41 -19.60
CA PRO A 52 6.13 4.40 -19.86
C PRO A 52 4.71 3.83 -19.85
N GLU A 53 4.53 2.51 -20.00
CA GLU A 53 3.23 1.82 -19.92
C GLU A 53 2.85 1.43 -18.48
N LEU A 54 3.70 1.70 -17.49
CA LEU A 54 3.45 1.36 -16.10
C LEU A 54 2.28 2.18 -15.55
N LYS A 55 1.15 1.50 -15.32
CA LYS A 55 -0.02 2.06 -14.63
C LYS A 55 0.14 1.93 -13.12
N VAL A 56 -0.26 2.97 -12.39
CA VAL A 56 -0.19 3.05 -10.92
C VAL A 56 -1.57 3.37 -10.37
N PHE A 57 -2.07 2.54 -9.46
CA PHE A 57 -3.31 2.81 -8.73
C PHE A 57 -3.03 3.09 -7.25
N VAL A 58 -3.37 4.30 -6.80
CA VAL A 58 -3.15 4.76 -5.43
C VAL A 58 -4.45 4.65 -4.64
N ILE A 59 -4.41 3.83 -3.59
CA ILE A 59 -5.56 3.52 -2.73
C ILE A 59 -5.34 4.21 -1.39
N ASN A 60 -6.24 5.13 -1.03
CA ASN A 60 -6.14 5.92 0.20
C ASN A 60 -7.37 5.73 1.09
N GLY A 61 -7.19 5.89 2.41
CA GLY A 61 -8.29 6.04 3.36
C GLY A 61 -8.51 7.51 3.72
N TYR A 62 -9.76 7.97 3.79
CA TYR A 62 -10.08 9.35 4.20
C TYR A 62 -9.58 9.72 5.60
N TYR A 63 -9.51 8.74 6.50
CA TYR A 63 -9.12 8.93 7.90
C TYR A 63 -7.73 8.34 8.20
N ASP A 64 -6.91 8.13 7.17
CA ASP A 64 -5.56 7.63 7.34
C ASP A 64 -4.63 8.72 7.87
N LEU A 65 -4.13 8.53 9.10
CA LEU A 65 -3.17 9.43 9.74
C LEU A 65 -1.71 9.03 9.49
N ALA A 66 -1.46 7.81 9.01
CA ALA A 66 -0.13 7.35 8.63
C ALA A 66 0.29 7.91 7.26
N THR A 67 -0.66 7.95 6.32
CA THR A 67 -0.50 8.66 5.04
C THR A 67 -1.66 9.63 4.83
N PRO A 68 -1.57 10.86 5.37
CA PRO A 68 -2.65 11.84 5.30
C PRO A 68 -3.07 12.12 3.86
N PHE A 69 -4.38 12.14 3.63
CA PHE A 69 -5.05 12.36 2.34
C PHE A 69 -4.35 13.43 1.47
N PHE A 70 -4.20 14.64 2.00
CA PHE A 70 -3.65 15.77 1.24
C PHE A 70 -2.16 15.58 0.91
N ASN A 71 -1.41 14.93 1.79
CA ASN A 71 0.01 14.69 1.58
C ASN A 71 0.23 13.71 0.41
N ASN A 72 -0.63 12.68 0.29
CA ASN A 72 -0.57 11.75 -0.84
C ASN A 72 -0.88 12.46 -2.17
N GLU A 73 -1.96 13.23 -2.26
CA GLU A 73 -2.28 13.99 -3.48
C GLU A 73 -1.14 14.94 -3.87
N TYR A 74 -0.60 15.67 -2.89
CA TYR A 74 0.53 16.58 -3.10
C TYR A 74 1.78 15.85 -3.62
N ILE A 75 2.14 14.72 -3.01
CA ILE A 75 3.32 13.94 -3.41
C ILE A 75 3.22 13.48 -4.87
N PHE A 76 2.04 13.00 -5.29
CA PHE A 76 1.83 12.52 -6.65
C PHE A 76 1.78 13.63 -7.69
N GLN A 77 1.26 14.81 -7.34
CA GLN A 77 1.36 16.01 -8.20
C GLN A 77 2.83 16.47 -8.38
N GLN A 78 3.69 16.18 -7.41
CA GLN A 78 5.12 16.55 -7.38
C GLN A 78 6.05 15.41 -7.82
N LEU A 79 5.56 14.44 -8.61
CA LEU A 79 6.37 13.35 -9.18
C LEU A 79 7.23 13.78 -10.38
N ASP A 80 7.05 15.00 -10.92
CA ASP A 80 7.78 15.54 -12.07
C ASP A 80 7.84 14.59 -13.27
N LEU A 81 6.67 14.04 -13.63
CA LEU A 81 6.46 13.21 -14.81
C LEU A 81 5.99 14.06 -16.01
N PRO A 82 6.34 13.67 -17.25
CA PRO A 82 5.70 14.18 -18.46
C PRO A 82 4.18 14.02 -18.39
N GLU A 83 3.44 14.95 -19.00
CA GLU A 83 1.97 14.99 -18.91
C GLU A 83 1.31 13.69 -19.37
N GLU A 84 1.78 13.12 -20.48
CA GLU A 84 1.29 11.85 -21.03
C GLU A 84 1.42 10.69 -20.04
N MET A 85 2.45 10.70 -19.18
CA MET A 85 2.67 9.65 -18.18
C MET A 85 1.87 9.86 -16.91
N ARG A 86 1.31 11.06 -16.68
CA ARG A 86 0.44 11.33 -15.54
C ARG A 86 -0.90 10.62 -15.68
N GLU A 87 -1.37 10.41 -16.91
CA GLU A 87 -2.61 9.66 -17.19
C GLU A 87 -2.53 8.19 -16.73
N ASN A 88 -1.32 7.64 -16.57
CA ASN A 88 -1.11 6.31 -16.03
C ASN A 88 -1.30 6.22 -14.51
N ILE A 89 -1.48 7.34 -13.82
CA ILE A 89 -1.71 7.39 -12.38
C ILE A 89 -3.19 7.59 -12.11
N SER A 90 -3.80 6.61 -11.45
CA SER A 90 -5.16 6.71 -10.93
C SER A 90 -5.11 6.75 -9.41
N MET A 91 -5.88 7.63 -8.79
CA MET A 91 -5.95 7.76 -7.33
C MET A 91 -7.41 7.72 -6.87
N LYS A 92 -7.70 6.94 -5.82
CA LYS A 92 -9.03 6.88 -5.22
C LYS A 92 -8.96 6.82 -3.70
N ASN A 93 -9.88 7.56 -3.08
CA ASN A 93 -10.03 7.64 -1.64
C ASN A 93 -11.28 6.85 -1.22
N TYR A 94 -11.14 6.08 -0.15
CA TYR A 94 -12.18 5.21 0.37
C TYR A 94 -12.50 5.55 1.82
N VAL A 95 -13.74 5.26 2.24
CA VAL A 95 -14.15 5.40 3.64
C VAL A 95 -13.36 4.42 4.49
N GLY A 96 -12.58 4.96 5.44
CA GLY A 96 -11.73 4.17 6.34
C GLY A 96 -10.43 4.89 6.70
N GLY A 97 -9.69 4.32 7.66
CA GLY A 97 -8.32 4.72 7.97
C GLY A 97 -7.29 4.02 7.08
N HIS A 98 -6.10 3.78 7.60
CA HIS A 98 -5.00 3.13 6.86
C HIS A 98 -5.38 1.78 6.26
N MET A 99 -6.08 0.96 7.03
CA MET A 99 -6.50 -0.38 6.64
C MET A 99 -7.97 -0.39 6.17
N MET A 100 -8.33 0.53 5.26
CA MET A 100 -9.71 0.76 4.78
C MET A 100 -10.40 -0.54 4.30
N TYR A 101 -9.63 -1.50 3.81
CA TYR A 101 -10.11 -2.75 3.25
C TYR A 101 -10.55 -3.75 4.33
N LEU A 102 -10.35 -3.46 5.61
CA LEU A 102 -10.91 -4.28 6.69
C LEU A 102 -12.43 -4.18 6.74
N ASP A 103 -13.00 -3.03 6.36
CA ASP A 103 -14.44 -2.88 6.18
C ASP A 103 -14.94 -3.62 4.93
N LEU A 104 -16.04 -4.36 5.08
CA LEU A 104 -16.57 -5.21 4.01
C LEU A 104 -17.13 -4.38 2.84
N SER A 105 -17.78 -3.25 3.11
CA SER A 105 -18.38 -2.42 2.08
C SER A 105 -17.29 -1.74 1.24
N THR A 106 -16.29 -1.17 1.91
CA THR A 106 -15.11 -0.58 1.28
C THR A 106 -14.31 -1.61 0.49
N ARG A 107 -14.13 -2.83 1.02
CA ARG A 107 -13.44 -3.91 0.28
C ARG A 107 -14.16 -4.31 -1.00
N LYS A 108 -15.49 -4.37 -0.98
CA LYS A 108 -16.30 -4.68 -2.18
C LYS A 108 -16.18 -3.57 -3.23
N GLU A 109 -16.16 -2.32 -2.80
CA GLU A 109 -15.93 -1.18 -3.69
C GLU A 109 -14.53 -1.25 -4.31
N LEU A 110 -13.49 -1.36 -3.46
CA LEU A 110 -12.10 -1.48 -3.90
C LEU A 110 -11.92 -2.62 -4.92
N ARG A 111 -12.55 -3.78 -4.69
CA ARG A 111 -12.50 -4.90 -5.63
C ARG A 111 -13.01 -4.50 -7.01
N LYS A 112 -14.16 -3.82 -7.10
CA LYS A 112 -14.75 -3.41 -8.38
C LYS A 112 -13.84 -2.43 -9.13
N ASP A 113 -13.19 -1.53 -8.41
CA ASP A 113 -12.29 -0.57 -9.04
C ASP A 113 -10.98 -1.23 -9.50
N LEU A 114 -10.46 -2.19 -8.75
CA LEU A 114 -9.32 -3.01 -9.17
C LEU A 114 -9.66 -3.85 -10.42
N GLU A 115 -10.85 -4.46 -10.46
CA GLU A 115 -11.32 -5.18 -11.65
C GLU A 115 -11.38 -4.25 -12.89
N LYS A 116 -11.77 -2.99 -12.73
CA LYS A 116 -11.71 -2.01 -13.84
C LYS A 116 -10.30 -1.59 -14.20
N PHE A 117 -9.39 -1.49 -13.22
CA PHE A 117 -8.01 -1.06 -13.43
C PHE A 117 -7.16 -2.11 -14.16
N TYR A 118 -7.43 -3.41 -13.92
CA TYR A 118 -6.70 -4.50 -14.56
C TYR A 118 -7.16 -4.85 -15.97
N ASN A 119 -8.38 -4.42 -16.36
CA ASN A 119 -8.92 -4.62 -17.70
C ASN A 119 -8.50 -3.47 -18.63
#